data_AF-A0A661WIY0-F1
#
_entry.id   AF-A0A661WIY0-F1
#
_cell.length_a   1.000
_cell.length_b   1.000
_cell.length_c   1.000
_cell.angle_alpha   90.00
_cell.angle_beta   90.00
_cell.angle_gamma   90.00
#
_symmetry.space_group_name_H-M   'P 1'
#
loop_
_entity.id
_entity.type
_entity.pdbx_description
1 polymer ?
#
loop_
_entity_poly.entity_id
_entity_poly.type
_entity_poly.pdbx_seq_one_letter_code
_entity_poly.pdbx_strand_id
1 'polypeptide(L)'
;GSWDILRWELRGLEGLEYQESLDSEDLPPVIITSGIDYFLVDQEMYRGQDFVLETRPGWDGIIPADWISWIAFRSGPVEKEDIILWIRNDIYSGY
;
A
#
# COMPACT_ATOMS: atom_id res chain seq x y z
N GLY A 1 4.25 -10.24 -7.51
CA GLY A 1 4.42 -9.54 -6.23
C GLY A 1 3.08 -9.04 -5.74
N SER A 2 3.01 -8.47 -4.55
CA SER A 2 1.76 -7.99 -3.93
C SER A 2 1.00 -6.99 -4.81
N TRP A 3 1.72 -6.16 -5.57
CA TRP A 3 1.15 -5.26 -6.57
C TRP A 3 0.38 -5.97 -7.68
N ASP A 4 0.79 -7.16 -8.12
CA ASP A 4 0.06 -7.91 -9.15
C ASP A 4 -1.29 -8.40 -8.62
N ILE A 5 -1.38 -8.74 -7.32
CA ILE A 5 -2.64 -9.12 -6.66
C ILE A 5 -3.54 -7.89 -6.59
N LEU A 6 -3.03 -6.75 -6.13
CA LEU A 6 -3.81 -5.52 -6.08
C LEU A 6 -4.35 -5.13 -7.46
N ARG A 7 -3.51 -5.19 -8.51
CA ARG A 7 -3.94 -4.95 -9.89
C ARG A 7 -5.03 -5.91 -10.33
N TRP A 8 -4.88 -7.19 -9.98
CA TRP A 8 -5.88 -8.19 -10.29
C TRP A 8 -7.20 -7.90 -9.57
N GLU A 9 -7.20 -7.55 -8.29
CA GLU A 9 -8.41 -7.21 -7.54
C GLU A 9 -9.12 -5.97 -8.12
N LEU A 10 -8.36 -4.96 -8.57
CA LEU A 10 -8.90 -3.72 -9.13
C LEU A 10 -9.30 -3.80 -10.61
N ARG A 11 -9.07 -4.92 -11.30
CA ARG A 11 -9.28 -5.11 -12.74
C ARG A 11 -10.66 -4.71 -13.30
N GLY A 12 -11.68 -4.70 -12.45
CA GLY A 12 -13.07 -4.46 -12.83
C GLY A 12 -13.47 -2.99 -12.75
N LEU A 13 -12.57 -2.13 -12.26
CA LEU A 13 -12.79 -0.69 -12.18
C LEU A 13 -12.43 -0.05 -13.51
N GLU A 14 -13.36 0.76 -14.03
CA GLU A 14 -13.10 1.61 -15.18
C GLU A 14 -12.22 2.80 -14.78
N GLY A 15 -11.36 3.27 -15.68
CA GLY A 15 -10.47 4.40 -15.42
C GLY A 15 -9.28 4.09 -14.51
N LEU A 16 -8.90 2.81 -14.38
CA LEU A 16 -7.70 2.41 -13.66
C LEU A 16 -6.46 2.68 -14.50
N GLU A 17 -5.58 3.52 -13.99
CA GLU A 17 -4.30 3.87 -14.62
C GLU A 17 -3.12 3.51 -13.72
N TYR A 18 -1.99 3.18 -14.34
CA TYR A 18 -0.74 2.87 -13.65
C TYR A 18 0.34 3.82 -14.13
N GLN A 19 0.85 4.64 -13.23
CA GLN A 19 1.86 5.65 -13.52
C GLN A 19 2.97 5.56 -12.47
N GLU A 20 4.23 5.74 -12.89
CA GLU A 20 5.37 5.76 -11.97
C GLU A 20 5.61 7.16 -11.36
N SER A 21 4.95 8.17 -11.91
CA SER A 21 4.99 9.56 -11.46
C SER A 21 3.62 10.20 -11.60
N LEU A 22 3.30 11.14 -10.72
CA LEU A 22 2.10 11.97 -10.83
C LEU A 22 2.48 13.31 -11.46
N ASP A 23 1.73 13.70 -12.50
CA ASP A 23 1.80 15.07 -13.02
C ASP A 23 1.08 16.02 -12.05
N SER A 24 1.63 17.21 -11.83
CA SER A 24 1.00 18.21 -10.95
C SER A 24 -0.27 18.81 -11.54
N GLU A 25 -0.43 18.71 -12.87
CA GLU A 25 -1.65 19.16 -13.56
C GLU A 25 -2.74 18.08 -13.59
N ASP A 26 -2.36 16.81 -13.42
CA ASP A 26 -3.30 15.69 -13.37
C ASP A 26 -3.67 15.39 -11.91
N LEU A 27 -4.91 15.72 -11.55
CA LEU A 27 -5.43 15.55 -10.20
C LEU A 27 -6.46 14.41 -10.19
N PRO A 28 -6.07 13.13 -10.27
CA PRO A 28 -7.01 12.03 -10.22
C PRO A 28 -7.79 12.02 -8.90
N PRO A 29 -9.07 11.59 -8.89
CA PRO A 29 -9.88 11.63 -7.67
C PRO A 29 -9.35 10.70 -6.56
N VAL A 30 -8.71 9.60 -6.96
CA VAL A 30 -8.18 8.56 -6.08
C VAL A 30 -6.80 8.15 -6.56
N ILE A 31 -5.84 8.05 -5.65
CA ILE A 31 -4.48 7.57 -5.93
C ILE A 31 -4.18 6.43 -4.95
N ILE A 32 -3.48 5.40 -5.42
CA ILE A 32 -2.92 4.36 -4.55
C ILE A 32 -1.40 4.35 -4.72
N THR A 33 -0.66 4.56 -3.65
CA THR A 33 0.81 4.49 -3.63
C THR A 33 1.30 3.39 -2.71
N SER A 34 2.57 3.00 -2.83
CA SER A 34 3.23 2.27 -1.76
C SER A 34 3.36 3.15 -0.52
N GLY A 35 3.59 2.54 0.65
CA GLY A 35 3.88 3.27 1.88
C GLY A 35 5.17 4.10 1.81
N ILE A 36 6.13 3.70 0.98
CA ILE A 36 7.41 4.44 0.84
C ILE A 36 7.32 5.58 -0.18
N ASP A 37 6.39 5.51 -1.13
CA ASP A 37 6.20 6.49 -2.20
C ASP A 37 5.18 7.59 -1.85
N TYR A 38 4.85 7.74 -0.56
CA TYR A 38 3.89 8.72 -0.05
C TYR A 38 4.23 10.17 -0.44
N PHE A 39 5.50 10.45 -0.72
CA PHE A 39 6.02 11.77 -1.10
C PHE A 39 5.66 12.19 -2.53
N LEU A 40 5.15 11.26 -3.36
CA LEU A 40 4.71 11.56 -4.72
C LEU A 40 3.35 12.28 -4.74
N VAL A 41 2.60 12.28 -3.64
CA VAL A 41 1.27 12.88 -3.54
C VAL A 41 1.32 14.18 -2.74
N ASP A 42 0.68 15.22 -3.26
CA ASP A 42 0.50 16.48 -2.54
C ASP A 42 -0.50 16.33 -1.38
N GLN A 43 0.01 16.34 -0.15
CA GLN A 43 -0.77 16.16 1.07
C GLN A 43 -1.65 17.38 1.40
N GLU A 44 -1.48 18.53 0.74
CA GLU A 44 -2.40 19.65 0.84
C GLU A 44 -3.68 19.42 0.03
N MET A 45 -3.60 18.61 -1.03
CA MET A 45 -4.69 18.34 -1.96
C MET A 45 -5.39 16.99 -1.70
N TYR A 46 -4.73 16.07 -1.00
CA TYR A 46 -5.23 14.72 -0.75
C TYR A 46 -5.18 14.34 0.74
N ARG A 47 -6.09 13.45 1.16
CA ARG A 47 -6.00 12.73 2.44
C ARG A 47 -5.65 11.28 2.20
N GLY A 48 -4.62 10.79 2.88
CA GLY A 48 -4.16 9.40 2.80
C GLY A 48 -4.66 8.56 3.97
N GLN A 49 -4.94 7.28 3.70
CA GLN A 49 -5.12 6.23 4.71
C GLN A 49 -4.22 5.05 4.37
N ASP A 50 -3.41 4.61 5.34
CA ASP A 50 -2.54 3.45 5.22
C ASP A 50 -3.33 2.14 5.38
N PHE A 51 -2.95 1.13 4.59
CA PHE A 51 -3.46 -0.23 4.64
C PHE A 51 -2.33 -1.24 4.46
N VAL A 52 -2.40 -2.36 5.17
CA VAL A 52 -1.51 -3.49 4.95
C VAL A 52 -2.01 -4.31 3.76
N LEU A 53 -1.25 -4.32 2.67
CA LEU A 53 -1.57 -5.10 1.46
C LEU A 53 -1.20 -6.58 1.64
N GLU A 54 -0.01 -6.84 2.18
CA GLU A 54 0.47 -8.20 2.45
C GLU A 54 1.20 -8.25 3.78
N THR A 55 1.07 -9.38 4.49
CA THR A 55 1.91 -9.71 5.64
C THR A 55 2.63 -11.01 5.36
N ARG A 56 3.96 -10.99 5.46
CA ARG A 56 4.80 -12.16 5.17
C ARG A 56 5.83 -12.40 6.27
N PRO A 57 6.37 -13.62 6.39
CA PRO A 57 7.52 -13.87 7.24
C PRO A 57 8.67 -12.94 6.85
N GLY A 58 9.22 -12.22 7.82
CA GLY A 58 10.37 -11.33 7.64
C GLY A 58 11.70 -12.09 7.70
N TRP A 59 11.72 -13.31 7.19
CA TRP A 59 12.90 -14.18 7.15
C TRP A 59 12.84 -15.08 5.93
N ASP A 60 14.02 -15.43 5.42
CA ASP A 60 14.14 -16.35 4.30
C ASP A 60 14.18 -17.81 4.77
N GLY A 61 13.58 -18.70 3.98
CA GLY A 61 13.58 -20.14 4.22
C GLY A 61 12.50 -20.62 5.20
N ILE A 62 12.65 -21.85 5.70
CA ILE A 62 11.58 -22.55 6.44
C ILE A 62 11.50 -22.09 7.91
N ILE A 63 12.60 -21.58 8.48
CA ILE A 63 12.74 -21.31 9.91
C ILE A 63 13.42 -19.95 10.12
N PRO A 64 12.96 -19.10 11.06
CA PRO A 64 13.61 -17.83 11.37
C PRO A 64 14.98 -18.01 12.03
N ALA A 65 15.81 -16.96 12.00
CA ALA A 65 17.14 -16.96 12.63
C ALA A 65 17.07 -17.27 14.14
N ASP A 66 16.12 -16.66 14.85
CA ASP A 66 15.82 -16.99 16.25
C ASP A 66 14.77 -18.10 16.36
N TRP A 67 15.16 -19.29 15.90
CA TRP A 67 14.29 -20.47 15.88
C TRP A 67 13.88 -20.95 17.28
N ILE A 68 14.68 -20.66 18.32
CA ILE A 68 14.37 -21.05 19.71
C ILE A 68 13.13 -20.28 20.19
N SER A 69 13.13 -18.95 20.02
CA SER A 69 11.97 -18.12 20.35
C SER A 69 10.75 -18.48 19.50
N TRP A 70 10.96 -18.82 18.24
CA TRP A 70 9.87 -19.28 17.37
C TRP A 70 9.25 -20.60 17.83
N ILE A 71 10.03 -21.59 18.26
CA ILE A 71 9.48 -22.86 18.79
C ILE A 71 8.76 -22.62 20.12
N ALA A 72 9.37 -21.85 21.02
CA ALA A 72 8.83 -21.65 22.37
C ALA A 72 7.59 -20.75 22.39
N PHE A 73 7.56 -19.70 21.56
CA PHE A 73 6.56 -18.63 21.63
C PHE A 73 5.83 -18.37 20.32
N ARG A 74 6.16 -19.09 19.23
CA ARG A 74 5.66 -18.81 17.88
C ARG A 74 5.89 -17.35 17.45
N SER A 75 6.94 -16.75 17.97
CA SER A 75 7.36 -15.39 17.65
C SER A 75 8.43 -15.41 16.56
N GLY A 76 8.29 -14.54 15.57
CA GLY A 76 9.26 -14.36 14.49
C GLY A 76 9.08 -12.98 13.84
N PRO A 77 10.09 -12.49 13.10
CA PRO A 77 10.00 -11.20 12.43
C PRO A 77 8.91 -11.24 11.36
N VAL A 78 8.10 -10.19 11.29
CA VAL A 78 7.02 -10.09 10.30
C VAL A 78 7.28 -8.85 9.45
N GLU A 79 7.25 -9.03 8.14
CA GLU A 79 7.27 -7.92 7.19
C GLU A 79 5.86 -7.61 6.72
N LYS A 80 5.58 -6.32 6.63
CA LYS A 80 4.34 -5.79 6.08
C LYS A 80 4.66 -5.00 4.83
N GLU A 81 3.85 -5.20 3.80
CA GLU A 81 3.85 -4.35 2.63
C GLU A 81 2.64 -3.43 2.72
N ASP A 82 2.92 -2.14 2.91
CA ASP A 82 1.89 -1.13 3.11
C ASP A 82 1.60 -0.37 1.81
N ILE A 83 0.34 -0.01 1.62
CA ILE A 83 -0.13 0.90 0.58
C ILE A 83 -0.87 2.07 1.23
N ILE A 84 -0.94 3.19 0.54
CA ILE A 84 -1.71 4.35 0.97
C ILE A 84 -2.77 4.65 -0.09
N LEU A 85 -4.02 4.70 0.34
CA LEU A 85 -5.14 5.18 -0.46
C LEU A 85 -5.31 6.67 -0.22
N TRP A 86 -5.19 7.47 -1.26
CA TRP A 86 -5.35 8.91 -1.24
C TRP A 86 -6.67 9.30 -1.90
N ILE A 87 -7.41 10.18 -1.24
CA ILE A 87 -8.65 10.74 -1.76
C ILE A 87 -8.49 12.26 -1.84
N ARG A 88 -8.82 12.83 -3.00
CA ARG A 88 -8.75 14.28 -3.23
C ARG A 88 -9.71 15.02 -2.30
N ASN A 89 -9.27 16.14 -1.72
CA ASN A 89 -9.96 16.84 -0.64
C ASN A 89 -11.36 17.36 -1.02
N ASP A 90 -11.57 17.72 -2.29
CA ASP A 90 -12.82 18.28 -2.82
C ASP A 90 -13.96 17.24 -2.98
N ILE A 91 -13.62 15.94 -3.01
CA ILE A 91 -14.61 14.85 -3.13
C ILE A 91 -15.47 14.74 -1.87
N TYR A 92 -15.02 15.29 -0.74
CA TYR A 92 -15.76 15.29 0.52
C TYR A 92 -16.84 16.40 0.62
N SER A 93 -17.21 17.06 -0.48
CA SER A 93 -18.31 18.04 -0.50
C SER A 93 -19.69 17.34 -0.49
N GLY A 94 -19.99 16.66 0.61
CA GLY A 94 -21.28 16.02 0.89
C GLY A 94 -21.94 16.56 2.15
N TYR A 95 -22.21 17.87 2.21
CA TYR A 95 -23.25 18.50 3.05
C TYR A 95 -23.80 19.75 2.37
#